data_AF-A0A5C6RKE3-F1
#
_entry.id   AF-A0A5C6RKE3-F1
#
_cell.length_a   1.000
_cell.length_b   1.000
_cell.length_c   1.000
_cell.angle_alpha   90.00
_cell.angle_beta   90.00
_cell.angle_gamma   90.00
#
_symmetry.space_group_name_H-M   'P 1'
#
loop_
_entity.id
_entity.type
_entity.pdbx_description
1 polymer ?
#
loop_
_entity_poly.entity_id
_entity_poly.type
_entity_poly.pdbx_seq_one_letter_code
_entity_poly.pdbx_strand_id
1 'polypeptide(L)'
;MRILLCVWLWALGGATLAAQPYILDADTGNEMDDWAAIAYLLGPGGLDVAALQSAHYSTPHLLFVEKWNGLPTDSLPTVAISQYWNERILAACGKFGLPALRGCTRPAGPPWGYESPLPLQSAPAVRYLIDQAWKAPEGEKLNIICTGPTTNVAMAIAAAPELAARIRVYLLGGHYDAKSQAWNKNEFNIRNDLNAFDFLLEQEALELWIMPANVAGKVRVSREGFFGALEESRPALAELLRWRWRSVGAGADWVMWDVALAGAIKQPEWAVWKKARVPPENGRRKVWVCMAIKEERIAADFLFTLSQWR
;
A
#
# COMPACT_ATOMS: atom_id res chain seq x y z
N MET A 1 -48.68 48.50 -17.25
CA MET A 1 -48.35 47.62 -16.11
C MET A 1 -47.47 46.50 -16.65
N ARG A 2 -46.14 46.59 -16.48
CA ARG A 2 -45.18 45.60 -17.02
C ARG A 2 -45.06 44.45 -16.02
N ILE A 3 -45.36 43.23 -16.46
CA ILE A 3 -45.20 42.00 -15.68
C ILE A 3 -43.73 41.57 -15.80
N LEU A 4 -42.98 41.62 -14.70
CA LEU A 4 -41.63 41.08 -14.58
C LEU A 4 -41.74 39.58 -14.32
N LEU A 5 -41.27 38.77 -15.28
CA LEU A 5 -41.12 37.33 -15.14
C LEU A 5 -39.80 37.05 -14.39
N CYS A 6 -39.87 36.67 -13.12
CA CYS A 6 -38.71 36.18 -12.36
C CYS A 6 -38.46 34.71 -12.73
N VAL A 7 -37.44 34.46 -13.56
CA VAL A 7 -36.93 33.12 -13.81
C VAL A 7 -35.99 32.74 -12.66
N TRP A 8 -36.41 31.76 -11.86
CA TRP A 8 -35.57 31.15 -10.84
C TRP A 8 -34.66 30.11 -11.50
N LEU A 9 -33.40 30.48 -11.73
CA LEU A 9 -32.34 29.53 -12.09
C LEU A 9 -31.97 28.72 -10.85
N TRP A 10 -32.43 27.47 -10.79
CA TRP A 10 -31.87 26.49 -9.87
C TRP A 10 -30.45 26.16 -10.32
N ALA A 11 -29.46 26.68 -9.59
CA ALA A 11 -28.10 26.18 -9.68
C ALA A 11 -28.10 24.76 -9.09
N LEU A 12 -28.06 23.75 -9.97
CA LEU A 12 -27.67 22.40 -9.59
C LEU A 12 -26.23 22.47 -9.09
N GLY A 13 -26.07 22.63 -7.77
CA GLY A 13 -24.79 22.41 -7.11
C GLY A 13 -24.40 20.96 -7.38
N GLY A 14 -23.42 20.77 -8.27
CA GLY A 14 -22.76 19.49 -8.41
C GLY A 14 -22.19 19.13 -7.05
N ALA A 15 -22.79 18.16 -6.36
CA ALA A 15 -22.16 17.53 -5.23
C ALA A 15 -20.87 16.92 -5.77
N THR A 16 -19.74 17.58 -5.53
CA THR A 16 -18.43 16.96 -5.66
C THR A 16 -18.46 15.75 -4.74
N LEU A 17 -18.60 14.55 -5.31
CA LEU A 17 -18.40 13.32 -4.57
C LEU A 17 -17.01 13.42 -3.94
N ALA A 18 -16.96 13.43 -2.61
CA ALA A 18 -15.70 13.39 -1.89
C ALA A 18 -14.97 12.12 -2.32
N ALA A 19 -13.70 12.23 -2.71
CA ALA A 19 -12.92 11.07 -3.08
C ALA A 19 -12.92 10.06 -1.90
N GLN A 20 -13.22 8.79 -2.18
CA GLN A 20 -13.21 7.76 -1.14
C GLN A 20 -11.83 7.70 -0.46
N PRO A 21 -11.81 7.54 0.88
CA PRO A 21 -10.56 7.49 1.61
C PRO A 21 -9.76 6.23 1.25
N TYR A 22 -8.47 6.30 1.56
CA TYR A 22 -7.52 5.21 1.38
C TYR A 22 -7.30 4.48 2.69
N ILE A 23 -7.11 3.16 2.60
CA ILE A 23 -6.59 2.32 3.67
C ILE A 23 -5.19 1.89 3.27
N LEU A 24 -4.22 2.11 4.15
CA LEU A 24 -2.85 1.63 3.95
C LEU A 24 -2.66 0.29 4.64
N ASP A 25 -2.03 -0.66 3.97
CA ASP A 25 -1.71 -1.99 4.49
C ASP A 25 -0.22 -2.26 4.28
N ALA A 26 0.54 -2.23 5.38
CA ALA A 26 1.98 -2.09 5.35
C ALA A 26 2.67 -3.10 6.27
N ASP A 27 3.72 -3.74 5.78
CA ASP A 27 4.59 -4.64 6.55
C ASP A 27 5.72 -3.86 7.23
N THR A 28 5.37 -2.73 7.86
CA THR A 28 6.26 -1.70 8.43
C THR A 28 7.38 -2.22 9.36
N GLY A 29 7.31 -3.45 9.87
CA GLY A 29 8.45 -4.09 10.54
C GLY A 29 9.61 -4.51 9.62
N ASN A 30 9.39 -4.53 8.31
CA ASN A 30 10.27 -5.09 7.29
C ASN A 30 11.38 -4.12 6.88
N GLU A 31 11.09 -3.10 6.07
CA GLU A 31 12.09 -2.22 5.46
C GLU A 31 11.87 -0.74 5.79
N MET A 32 12.64 0.14 5.14
CA MET A 32 12.63 1.59 5.36
C MET A 32 11.55 2.29 4.54
N ASP A 33 11.25 1.76 3.36
CA ASP A 33 10.42 2.42 2.38
C ASP A 33 8.92 2.41 2.71
N ASP A 34 8.42 1.46 3.49
CA ASP A 34 7.08 1.57 4.11
C ASP A 34 6.97 2.86 4.93
N TRP A 35 8.00 3.17 5.73
CA TRP A 35 8.00 4.33 6.62
C TRP A 35 8.04 5.61 5.80
N ALA A 36 8.85 5.61 4.75
CA ALA A 36 8.92 6.69 3.78
C ALA A 36 7.56 6.90 3.07
N ALA A 37 6.92 5.82 2.60
CA ALA A 37 5.64 5.87 1.92
C ALA A 37 4.51 6.34 2.83
N ILE A 38 4.45 5.87 4.08
CA ILE A 38 3.48 6.33 5.08
C ILE A 38 3.67 7.83 5.37
N ALA A 39 4.91 8.27 5.60
CA ALA A 39 5.22 9.70 5.83
C ALA A 39 4.88 10.57 4.61
N TYR A 40 5.03 10.02 3.41
CA TYR A 40 4.69 10.70 2.17
C TYR A 40 3.18 10.82 1.95
N LEU A 41 2.44 9.73 2.16
CA LEU A 41 1.00 9.66 1.96
C LEU A 41 0.20 10.42 3.02
N LEU A 42 0.71 10.50 4.25
CA LEU A 42 0.08 11.24 5.36
C LEU A 42 0.51 12.72 5.44
N GLY A 43 1.51 13.10 4.66
CA GLY A 43 2.14 14.41 4.69
C GLY A 43 1.32 15.52 4.07
N PRO A 44 1.85 16.76 4.06
CA PRO A 44 1.21 17.88 3.40
C PRO A 44 0.91 17.58 1.93
N GLY A 45 -0.35 17.79 1.53
CA GLY A 45 -0.82 17.44 0.18
C GLY A 45 -0.88 15.92 -0.10
N GLY A 46 -0.83 15.09 0.93
CA GLY A 46 -1.02 13.65 0.88
C GLY A 46 -2.47 13.23 0.61
N LEU A 47 -2.71 11.92 0.68
CA LEU A 47 -4.04 11.34 0.46
C LEU A 47 -4.91 11.44 1.71
N ASP A 48 -6.23 11.37 1.53
CA ASP A 48 -7.15 11.17 2.63
C ASP A 48 -7.08 9.70 3.09
N VAL A 49 -6.33 9.44 4.16
CA VAL A 49 -6.11 8.09 4.69
C VAL A 49 -6.97 7.88 5.94
N ALA A 50 -7.83 6.86 5.90
CA ALA A 50 -8.75 6.53 6.99
C ALA A 50 -8.20 5.51 7.99
N ALA A 51 -7.23 4.68 7.61
CA ALA A 51 -6.61 3.70 8.51
C ALA A 51 -5.25 3.22 8.00
N LEU A 52 -4.42 2.73 8.93
CA LEU A 52 -3.17 2.04 8.67
C LEU A 52 -3.25 0.64 9.27
N GLN A 53 -3.02 -0.39 8.45
CA GLN A 53 -3.13 -1.79 8.80
C GLN A 53 -1.75 -2.42 8.80
N SER A 54 -1.51 -3.34 9.72
CA SER A 54 -0.23 -4.07 9.79
C SER A 54 -0.30 -5.33 8.92
N ALA A 55 0.60 -5.47 7.96
CA ALA A 55 0.86 -6.72 7.26
C ALA A 55 1.98 -7.52 7.95
N HIS A 56 1.97 -8.83 7.75
CA HIS A 56 3.09 -9.68 8.12
C HIS A 56 4.16 -9.68 7.02
N TYR A 57 5.39 -10.07 7.36
CA TYR A 57 6.47 -10.35 6.41
C TYR A 57 7.09 -11.73 6.73
N SER A 58 6.21 -12.71 6.95
CA SER A 58 6.54 -14.09 7.30
C SER A 58 7.20 -14.85 6.14
N THR A 59 8.46 -14.51 5.86
CA THR A 59 9.25 -15.14 4.79
C THR A 59 9.95 -16.39 5.31
N PRO A 60 10.01 -17.49 4.53
CA PRO A 60 10.87 -18.63 4.84
C PRO A 60 12.32 -18.25 5.13
N HIS A 61 12.78 -17.09 4.62
CA HIS A 61 14.10 -16.56 4.90
C HIS A 61 14.37 -16.34 6.40
N LEU A 62 13.34 -16.01 7.21
CA LEU A 62 13.48 -15.85 8.66
C LEU A 62 13.94 -17.16 9.35
N LEU A 63 13.73 -18.33 8.74
CA LEU A 63 14.18 -19.61 9.26
C LEU A 63 15.69 -19.86 9.06
N PHE A 64 16.34 -19.10 8.18
CA PHE A 64 17.73 -19.33 7.77
C PHE A 64 18.70 -18.25 8.24
N VAL A 65 18.20 -17.19 8.87
CA VAL A 65 19.03 -16.12 9.43
C VAL A 65 18.78 -16.00 10.91
N GLU A 66 19.82 -15.75 11.71
CA GLU A 66 19.69 -15.65 13.17
C GLU A 66 18.96 -14.38 13.62
N LYS A 67 19.10 -13.30 12.84
CA LYS A 67 18.53 -12.00 13.17
C LYS A 67 17.91 -11.33 11.95
N TRP A 68 16.82 -10.60 12.17
CA TRP A 68 16.17 -9.72 11.22
C TRP A 68 16.03 -8.33 11.84
N ASN A 69 16.60 -7.30 11.22
CA ASN A 69 16.67 -5.94 11.78
C ASN A 69 17.19 -5.90 13.24
N GLY A 70 18.18 -6.75 13.55
CA GLY A 70 18.78 -6.88 14.88
C GLY A 70 17.99 -7.70 15.89
N LEU A 71 16.77 -8.13 15.56
CA LEU A 71 15.92 -8.98 16.42
C LEU A 71 16.16 -10.47 16.11
N PRO A 72 16.20 -11.35 17.12
CA PRO A 72 16.23 -12.80 16.89
C PRO A 72 15.04 -13.26 16.05
N THR A 73 15.27 -14.12 15.07
CA THR A 73 14.21 -14.60 14.17
C THR A 73 13.37 -15.73 14.74
N ASP A 74 13.87 -16.44 15.75
CA ASP A 74 13.10 -17.48 16.43
C ASP A 74 11.79 -16.89 16.97
N SER A 75 10.67 -17.38 16.44
CA SER A 75 9.33 -16.96 16.82
C SER A 75 9.04 -15.45 16.64
N LEU A 76 9.73 -14.78 15.70
CA LEU A 76 9.58 -13.34 15.45
C LEU A 76 8.12 -12.97 15.10
N PRO A 77 7.42 -12.16 15.92
CA PRO A 77 6.01 -11.84 15.69
C PRO A 77 5.87 -10.69 14.68
N THR A 78 6.12 -10.97 13.40
CA THR A 78 6.23 -9.99 12.31
C THR A 78 5.08 -8.98 12.26
N VAL A 79 3.83 -9.45 12.29
CA VAL A 79 2.67 -8.55 12.28
C VAL A 79 2.56 -7.67 13.53
N ALA A 80 3.01 -8.16 14.70
CA ALA A 80 3.01 -7.36 15.93
C ALA A 80 4.09 -6.27 15.88
N ILE A 81 5.22 -6.56 15.23
CA ILE A 81 6.28 -5.57 15.00
C ILE A 81 5.80 -4.51 14.00
N SER A 82 5.16 -4.91 12.90
CA SER A 82 4.53 -3.96 11.97
C SER A 82 3.47 -3.10 12.68
N GLN A 83 2.61 -3.70 13.51
CA GLN A 83 1.62 -2.96 14.30
C GLN A 83 2.27 -1.95 15.26
N TYR A 84 3.31 -2.37 15.99
CA TYR A 84 4.06 -1.49 16.88
C TYR A 84 4.62 -0.28 16.13
N TRP A 85 5.24 -0.50 14.97
CA TRP A 85 5.81 0.60 14.19
C TRP A 85 4.76 1.48 13.51
N ASN A 86 3.62 0.92 13.11
CA ASN A 86 2.46 1.69 12.63
C ASN A 86 2.02 2.73 13.68
N GLU A 87 1.85 2.32 14.93
CA GLU A 87 1.47 3.24 16.01
C GLU A 87 2.52 4.34 16.23
N ARG A 88 3.81 3.97 16.18
CA ARG A 88 4.92 4.92 16.38
C ARG A 88 5.05 5.92 15.25
N ILE A 89 4.91 5.49 13.99
CA ILE A 89 5.01 6.41 12.85
C ILE A 89 3.79 7.34 12.78
N LEU A 90 2.58 6.85 13.10
CA LEU A 90 1.40 7.72 13.21
C LEU A 90 1.58 8.77 14.31
N ALA A 91 2.12 8.39 15.47
CA ALA A 91 2.44 9.32 16.53
C ALA A 91 3.48 10.36 16.09
N ALA A 92 4.54 9.93 15.39
CA ALA A 92 5.58 10.82 14.89
C ALA A 92 5.04 11.81 13.84
N CYS A 93 4.12 11.36 12.99
CA CYS A 93 3.36 12.18 12.04
C CYS A 93 2.28 13.05 12.70
N GLY A 94 2.05 12.95 14.02
CA GLY A 94 0.97 13.68 14.70
C GLY A 94 -0.45 13.22 14.34
N LYS A 95 -0.61 12.01 13.81
CA LYS A 95 -1.88 11.42 13.34
C LYS A 95 -2.49 10.46 14.38
N PHE A 96 -2.52 10.84 15.65
CA PHE A 96 -2.97 9.99 16.77
C PHE A 96 -4.41 9.48 16.65
N GLY A 97 -5.28 10.20 15.92
CA GLY A 97 -6.67 9.80 15.70
C GLY A 97 -6.86 8.78 14.58
N LEU A 98 -5.83 8.48 13.80
CA LEU A 98 -5.91 7.54 12.68
C LEU A 98 -5.79 6.10 13.23
N PRO A 99 -6.77 5.21 12.98
CA PRO A 99 -6.73 3.84 13.47
C PRO A 99 -5.53 3.04 12.94
N ALA A 100 -4.73 2.47 13.85
CA ALA A 100 -3.75 1.43 13.55
C ALA A 100 -4.35 0.05 13.84
N LEU A 101 -4.51 -0.80 12.83
CA LEU A 101 -5.27 -2.04 12.93
C LEU A 101 -4.40 -3.27 12.68
N ARG A 102 -4.41 -4.18 13.65
CA ARG A 102 -3.65 -5.43 13.52
C ARG A 102 -4.25 -6.33 12.43
N GLY A 103 -3.37 -6.83 11.56
CA GLY A 103 -3.71 -7.72 10.46
C GLY A 103 -3.51 -9.21 10.77
N CYS A 104 -3.59 -10.01 9.70
CA CYS A 104 -3.39 -11.45 9.73
C CYS A 104 -1.97 -11.82 10.15
N THR A 105 -1.84 -12.88 10.94
CA THR A 105 -0.56 -13.29 11.54
C THR A 105 0.20 -14.32 10.70
N ARG A 106 -0.45 -14.91 9.69
CA ARG A 106 0.13 -15.96 8.86
C ARG A 106 -0.32 -15.81 7.40
N PRO A 107 0.44 -16.37 6.44
CA PRO A 107 0.02 -16.44 5.06
C PRO A 107 -1.34 -17.13 4.90
N ALA A 108 -2.03 -16.82 3.80
CA ALA A 108 -3.37 -17.29 3.49
C ALA A 108 -3.44 -18.81 3.30
N GLY A 109 -2.34 -19.48 2.94
CA GLY A 109 -2.27 -20.92 2.78
C GLY A 109 -0.86 -21.48 2.97
N PRO A 110 -0.69 -22.81 2.92
CA PRO A 110 0.63 -23.44 2.97
C PRO A 110 1.47 -23.11 1.72
N PRO A 111 2.80 -23.36 1.76
CA PRO A 111 3.72 -22.93 0.69
C PRO A 111 3.54 -23.69 -0.64
N TRP A 112 2.79 -24.79 -0.66
CA TRP A 112 2.49 -25.58 -1.87
C TRP A 112 1.15 -25.24 -2.51
N GLY A 113 0.47 -24.19 -2.06
CA GLY A 113 -0.82 -23.73 -2.59
C GLY A 113 -1.89 -23.65 -1.52
N TYR A 114 -3.12 -23.32 -1.92
CA TYR A 114 -4.29 -23.33 -1.06
C TYR A 114 -5.43 -24.10 -1.72
N GLU A 115 -6.34 -24.63 -0.90
CA GLU A 115 -7.62 -25.15 -1.38
C GLU A 115 -8.69 -24.07 -1.23
N SER A 116 -9.66 -24.05 -2.14
CA SER A 116 -10.84 -23.21 -1.98
C SER A 116 -11.86 -23.91 -1.06
N PRO A 117 -12.37 -23.25 -0.02
CA PRO A 117 -12.16 -21.84 0.34
C PRO A 117 -10.84 -21.61 1.11
N LEU A 118 -10.27 -20.41 0.96
CA LEU A 118 -9.13 -19.97 1.76
C LEU A 118 -9.41 -20.13 3.27
N PRO A 119 -8.44 -20.62 4.07
CA PRO A 119 -8.62 -20.80 5.51
C PRO A 119 -8.67 -19.44 6.22
N LEU A 120 -9.89 -18.98 6.51
CA LEU A 120 -10.17 -17.66 7.06
C LEU A 120 -9.36 -17.35 8.32
N GLN A 121 -8.94 -16.10 8.43
CA GLN A 121 -8.31 -15.52 9.60
C GLN A 121 -9.14 -14.34 10.09
N SER A 122 -9.46 -14.33 11.38
CA SER A 122 -10.11 -13.17 11.99
C SER A 122 -9.04 -12.19 12.46
N ALA A 123 -9.04 -10.98 11.90
CA ALA A 123 -8.17 -9.89 12.33
C ALA A 123 -8.95 -8.55 12.37
N PRO A 124 -8.57 -7.62 13.27
CA PRO A 124 -9.13 -6.26 13.27
C PRO A 124 -9.10 -5.57 11.90
N ALA A 125 -7.98 -5.67 11.17
CA ALA A 125 -7.84 -5.09 9.82
C ALA A 125 -8.87 -5.67 8.84
N VAL A 126 -9.05 -7.00 8.81
CA VAL A 126 -10.01 -7.70 7.94
C VAL A 126 -11.44 -7.24 8.22
N ARG A 127 -11.85 -7.19 9.49
CA ARG A 127 -13.19 -6.70 9.86
C ARG A 127 -13.40 -5.25 9.45
N TYR A 128 -12.38 -4.41 9.64
CA TYR A 128 -12.45 -3.01 9.24
C TYR A 128 -12.58 -2.83 7.73
N LEU A 129 -11.86 -3.61 6.91
CA LEU A 129 -11.99 -3.56 5.45
C LEU A 129 -13.43 -3.88 5.01
N ILE A 130 -14.01 -4.93 5.58
CA ILE A 130 -15.40 -5.33 5.31
C ILE A 130 -16.35 -4.20 5.71
N ASP A 131 -16.23 -3.68 6.93
CA ASP A 131 -17.11 -2.62 7.44
C ASP A 131 -17.02 -1.33 6.62
N GLN A 132 -15.83 -0.91 6.20
CA GLN A 132 -15.65 0.31 5.41
C GLN A 132 -16.18 0.17 3.99
N ALA A 133 -16.00 -0.99 3.36
CA ALA A 133 -16.48 -1.19 1.99
C ALA A 133 -18.01 -1.25 1.90
N TRP A 134 -18.69 -1.67 2.97
CA TRP A 134 -20.16 -1.57 3.05
C TRP A 134 -20.67 -0.15 3.28
N LYS A 135 -19.82 0.73 3.83
CA LYS A 135 -20.12 2.17 3.99
C LYS A 135 -19.85 2.98 2.73
N ALA A 136 -19.02 2.48 1.82
CA ALA A 136 -18.78 3.13 0.54
C ALA A 136 -20.10 3.29 -0.22
N PRO A 137 -20.42 4.50 -0.73
CA PRO A 137 -21.62 4.73 -1.52
C PRO A 137 -21.68 3.84 -2.75
N GLU A 138 -22.89 3.58 -3.24
CA GLU A 138 -23.08 2.76 -4.43
C GLU A 138 -22.40 3.41 -5.65
N GLY A 139 -21.65 2.60 -6.41
CA GLY A 139 -20.86 3.05 -7.55
C GLY A 139 -19.47 3.57 -7.19
N GLU A 140 -19.17 3.77 -5.91
CA GLU A 140 -17.84 4.12 -5.42
C GLU A 140 -17.10 2.90 -4.85
N LYS A 141 -15.76 2.99 -4.83
CA LYS A 141 -14.90 1.92 -4.32
C LYS A 141 -14.01 2.43 -3.21
N LEU A 142 -13.94 1.65 -2.13
CA LEU A 142 -12.93 1.84 -1.09
C LEU A 142 -11.54 1.57 -1.69
N ASN A 143 -10.61 2.51 -1.52
CA ASN A 143 -9.24 2.36 -2.03
C ASN A 143 -8.35 1.73 -0.95
N ILE A 144 -7.57 0.72 -1.33
CA ILE A 144 -6.63 0.02 -0.44
C ILE A 144 -5.26 0.04 -1.11
N ILE A 145 -4.23 0.46 -0.38
CA ILE A 145 -2.83 0.49 -0.83
C ILE A 145 -2.06 -0.54 -0.01
N CYS A 146 -1.55 -1.58 -0.66
CA CYS A 146 -0.76 -2.62 -0.03
C CYS A 146 0.73 -2.42 -0.39
N THR A 147 1.53 -2.06 0.62
CA THR A 147 3.00 -2.05 0.54
C THR A 147 3.62 -3.35 1.06
N GLY A 148 2.84 -4.16 1.77
CA GLY A 148 3.19 -5.53 2.15
C GLY A 148 2.37 -6.61 1.43
N PRO A 149 2.40 -7.86 1.95
CA PRO A 149 1.60 -8.97 1.44
C PRO A 149 0.10 -8.71 1.54
N THR A 150 -0.66 -9.20 0.54
CA THR A 150 -2.09 -8.88 0.38
C THR A 150 -3.05 -9.74 1.22
N THR A 151 -2.55 -10.35 2.29
CA THR A 151 -3.28 -11.33 3.11
C THR A 151 -4.55 -10.76 3.73
N ASN A 152 -4.52 -9.53 4.25
CA ASN A 152 -5.69 -8.90 4.86
C ASN A 152 -6.82 -8.71 3.83
N VAL A 153 -6.48 -8.26 2.61
CA VAL A 153 -7.44 -8.07 1.51
C VAL A 153 -8.00 -9.42 1.05
N ALA A 154 -7.14 -10.42 0.87
CA ALA A 154 -7.57 -11.77 0.49
C ALA A 154 -8.53 -12.36 1.54
N MET A 155 -8.23 -12.22 2.83
CA MET A 155 -9.13 -12.67 3.91
C MET A 155 -10.45 -11.90 3.94
N ALA A 156 -10.44 -10.59 3.65
CA ALA A 156 -11.67 -9.79 3.61
C ALA A 156 -12.59 -10.24 2.47
N ILE A 157 -12.06 -10.46 1.26
CA ILE A 157 -12.83 -10.97 0.13
C ILE A 157 -13.26 -12.43 0.37
N ALA A 158 -12.38 -13.29 0.93
CA ALA A 158 -12.75 -14.68 1.23
C ALA A 158 -13.89 -14.76 2.26
N ALA A 159 -13.94 -13.85 3.22
CA ALA A 159 -15.02 -13.77 4.20
C ALA A 159 -16.31 -13.14 3.65
N ALA A 160 -16.20 -12.24 2.66
CA ALA A 160 -17.33 -11.54 2.02
C ALA A 160 -17.06 -11.36 0.52
N PRO A 161 -17.37 -12.36 -0.34
CA PRO A 161 -16.99 -12.34 -1.77
C PRO A 161 -17.48 -11.13 -2.56
N GLU A 162 -18.65 -10.59 -2.23
CA GLU A 162 -19.25 -9.41 -2.85
C GLU A 162 -18.40 -8.14 -2.67
N LEU A 163 -17.50 -8.14 -1.67
CA LEU A 163 -16.53 -7.08 -1.41
C LEU A 163 -15.65 -6.78 -2.63
N ALA A 164 -15.34 -7.79 -3.45
CA ALA A 164 -14.49 -7.64 -4.63
C ALA A 164 -15.01 -6.53 -5.57
N ALA A 165 -16.32 -6.40 -5.74
CA ALA A 165 -16.91 -5.37 -6.60
C ALA A 165 -16.86 -3.95 -5.98
N ARG A 166 -16.67 -3.85 -4.65
CA ARG A 166 -16.75 -2.62 -3.86
C ARG A 166 -15.40 -2.01 -3.48
N ILE A 167 -14.31 -2.67 -3.84
CA ILE A 167 -12.97 -2.21 -3.47
C ILE A 167 -12.07 -2.06 -4.70
N ARG A 168 -11.10 -1.16 -4.58
CA ARG A 168 -9.98 -0.99 -5.49
C ARG A 168 -8.70 -1.22 -4.71
N VAL A 169 -7.85 -2.11 -5.22
CA VAL A 169 -6.59 -2.47 -4.58
C VAL A 169 -5.45 -2.01 -5.45
N TYR A 170 -4.56 -1.22 -4.85
CA TYR A 170 -3.25 -0.87 -5.38
C TYR A 170 -2.21 -1.65 -4.59
N LEU A 171 -1.32 -2.39 -5.26
CA LEU A 171 -0.28 -3.15 -4.58
C LEU A 171 1.08 -2.99 -5.24
N LEU A 172 2.13 -3.12 -4.45
CA LEU A 172 3.50 -3.37 -4.92
C LEU A 172 3.72 -4.89 -4.92
N GLY A 173 4.03 -5.45 -6.08
CA GLY A 173 4.28 -6.88 -6.16
C GLY A 173 4.63 -7.40 -7.53
N GLY A 174 5.47 -8.44 -7.54
CA GLY A 174 5.87 -9.17 -8.74
C GLY A 174 6.75 -8.36 -9.68
N HIS A 175 7.16 -8.99 -10.77
CA HIS A 175 7.81 -8.34 -11.90
C HIS A 175 7.01 -8.57 -13.16
N TYR A 176 7.03 -7.59 -14.06
CA TYR A 176 6.35 -7.68 -15.35
C TYR A 176 7.23 -7.14 -16.47
N ASP A 177 7.43 -7.96 -17.50
CA ASP A 177 8.10 -7.55 -18.74
C ASP A 177 7.05 -7.18 -19.78
N ALA A 178 6.97 -5.89 -20.12
CA ALA A 178 5.98 -5.39 -21.06
C ALA A 178 6.21 -5.84 -22.52
N LYS A 179 7.43 -6.26 -22.89
CA LYS A 179 7.76 -6.73 -24.25
C LYS A 179 7.33 -8.16 -24.44
N SER A 180 7.67 -9.04 -23.51
CA SER A 180 7.30 -10.46 -23.56
C SER A 180 5.91 -10.75 -22.98
N GLN A 181 5.32 -9.76 -22.29
CA GLN A 181 4.07 -9.90 -21.53
C GLN A 181 4.14 -10.99 -20.45
N ALA A 182 5.34 -11.23 -19.94
CA ALA A 182 5.61 -12.27 -18.96
C ALA A 182 5.58 -11.70 -17.53
N TRP A 183 4.95 -12.47 -16.65
CA TRP A 183 4.99 -12.25 -15.22
C TRP A 183 6.09 -13.07 -14.57
N ASN A 184 6.67 -12.52 -13.53
CA ASN A 184 7.49 -13.26 -12.59
C ASN A 184 7.05 -12.92 -11.16
N LYS A 185 6.50 -13.91 -10.46
CA LYS A 185 5.99 -13.78 -9.09
C LYS A 185 7.09 -13.87 -8.02
N ASN A 186 8.35 -14.05 -8.42
CA ASN A 186 9.52 -14.04 -7.55
C ASN A 186 9.81 -12.60 -7.09
N GLU A 187 9.07 -12.14 -6.09
CA GLU A 187 9.18 -10.82 -5.48
C GLU A 187 8.88 -10.96 -3.97
N PHE A 188 9.40 -10.07 -3.13
CA PHE A 188 9.35 -10.19 -1.66
C PHE A 188 7.93 -10.28 -1.11
N ASN A 189 7.06 -9.30 -1.40
CA ASN A 189 5.70 -9.25 -0.88
C ASN A 189 4.86 -10.43 -1.34
N ILE A 190 4.98 -10.80 -2.62
CA ILE A 190 4.30 -11.99 -3.15
C ILE A 190 4.83 -13.26 -2.49
N ARG A 191 6.14 -13.40 -2.26
CA ARG A 191 6.68 -14.62 -1.61
C ARG A 191 6.23 -14.80 -0.17
N ASN A 192 5.97 -13.71 0.52
CA ASN A 192 5.43 -13.75 1.87
C ASN A 192 4.00 -14.26 1.89
N ASP A 193 3.21 -14.10 0.82
CA ASP A 193 1.90 -14.74 0.67
C ASP A 193 1.46 -14.90 -0.79
N LEU A 194 2.01 -15.92 -1.45
CA LEU A 194 1.73 -16.19 -2.87
C LEU A 194 0.24 -16.57 -3.06
N ASN A 195 -0.32 -17.27 -2.08
CA ASN A 195 -1.71 -17.71 -2.08
C ASN A 195 -2.68 -16.52 -2.08
N ALA A 196 -2.43 -15.50 -1.24
CA ALA A 196 -3.24 -14.29 -1.25
C ALA A 196 -3.16 -13.55 -2.59
N PHE A 197 -1.96 -13.45 -3.17
CA PHE A 197 -1.78 -12.79 -4.47
C PHE A 197 -2.51 -13.55 -5.60
N ASP A 198 -2.35 -14.87 -5.67
CA ASP A 198 -3.05 -15.72 -6.64
C ASP A 198 -4.57 -15.58 -6.50
N PHE A 199 -5.07 -15.62 -5.26
CA PHE A 199 -6.48 -15.43 -4.98
C PHE A 199 -7.01 -14.08 -5.49
N LEU A 200 -6.28 -12.97 -5.29
CA LEU A 200 -6.68 -11.65 -5.82
C LEU A 200 -6.67 -11.59 -7.35
N LEU A 201 -5.68 -12.21 -7.99
CA LEU A 201 -5.60 -12.30 -9.45
C LEU A 201 -6.77 -13.06 -10.07
N GLU A 202 -7.44 -13.92 -9.30
CA GLU A 202 -8.60 -14.71 -9.73
C GLU A 202 -9.95 -13.98 -9.53
N GLN A 203 -9.99 -12.89 -8.74
CA GLN A 203 -11.25 -12.19 -8.41
C GLN A 203 -11.78 -11.32 -9.55
N GLU A 204 -12.61 -11.85 -10.46
CA GLU A 204 -13.06 -11.12 -11.67
C GLU A 204 -13.60 -9.70 -11.43
N ALA A 205 -14.37 -9.50 -10.36
CA ALA A 205 -14.97 -8.22 -10.00
C ALA A 205 -13.99 -7.20 -9.37
N LEU A 206 -12.83 -7.66 -8.87
CA LEU A 206 -11.87 -6.83 -8.16
C LEU A 206 -11.14 -5.86 -9.08
N GLU A 207 -11.15 -4.57 -8.78
CA GLU A 207 -10.29 -3.64 -9.50
C GLU A 207 -8.87 -3.63 -8.92
N LEU A 208 -7.97 -4.30 -9.63
CA LEU A 208 -6.60 -4.53 -9.18
C LEU A 208 -5.59 -3.72 -10.00
N TRP A 209 -4.77 -2.94 -9.29
CA TRP A 209 -3.69 -2.11 -9.81
C TRP A 209 -2.36 -2.57 -9.22
N ILE A 210 -1.44 -3.01 -10.06
CA ILE A 210 -0.20 -3.65 -9.66
C ILE A 210 0.98 -2.78 -10.11
N MET A 211 1.80 -2.35 -9.16
CA MET A 211 3.12 -1.79 -9.41
C MET A 211 4.14 -2.92 -9.38
N PRO A 212 4.75 -3.29 -10.52
CA PRO A 212 5.82 -4.28 -10.53
C PRO A 212 7.09 -3.75 -9.87
N ALA A 213 7.81 -4.58 -9.13
CA ALA A 213 9.05 -4.24 -8.45
C ALA A 213 10.16 -3.79 -9.42
N ASN A 214 10.19 -4.29 -10.66
CA ASN A 214 11.13 -3.80 -11.69
C ASN A 214 10.82 -2.38 -12.21
N VAL A 215 9.63 -1.85 -11.92
CA VAL A 215 9.26 -0.46 -12.19
C VAL A 215 9.47 0.38 -10.92
N ALA A 216 8.98 -0.08 -9.78
CA ALA A 216 9.14 0.60 -8.50
C ALA A 216 10.61 0.80 -8.10
N GLY A 217 11.46 -0.18 -8.40
CA GLY A 217 12.89 -0.16 -8.04
C GLY A 217 13.73 0.92 -8.73
N LYS A 218 13.12 1.78 -9.55
CA LYS A 218 13.75 2.94 -10.18
C LYS A 218 13.74 4.17 -9.29
N VAL A 219 12.87 4.25 -8.28
CA VAL A 219 12.86 5.35 -7.32
C VAL A 219 13.98 5.11 -6.32
N ARG A 220 15.00 5.96 -6.37
CA ARG A 220 16.15 5.89 -5.46
C ARG A 220 16.38 7.24 -4.82
N VAL A 221 16.68 7.21 -3.53
CA VAL A 221 16.95 8.40 -2.72
C VAL A 221 18.29 8.26 -2.04
N SER A 222 19.10 9.31 -2.11
CA SER A 222 20.38 9.37 -1.39
C SER A 222 20.14 9.71 0.08
N ARG A 223 21.00 9.20 0.95
CA ARG A 223 21.00 9.50 2.38
C ARG A 223 21.13 11.00 2.62
N GLU A 224 21.96 11.69 1.85
CA GLU A 224 22.14 13.14 1.94
C GLU A 224 20.84 13.88 1.65
N GLY A 225 20.18 13.59 0.53
CA GLY A 225 18.89 14.21 0.18
C GLY A 225 17.80 13.88 1.19
N PHE A 226 17.73 12.63 1.64
CA PHE A 226 16.79 12.20 2.67
C PHE A 226 17.02 12.92 4.00
N PHE A 227 18.27 12.98 4.48
CA PHE A 227 18.59 13.58 5.77
C PHE A 227 18.41 15.10 5.73
N GLY A 228 18.79 15.75 4.63
CA GLY A 228 18.58 17.18 4.39
C GLY A 228 17.09 17.55 4.39
N ALA A 229 16.24 16.78 3.71
CA ALA A 229 14.79 16.98 3.76
C ALA A 229 14.23 16.88 5.20
N LEU A 230 14.85 16.07 6.04
CA LEU A 230 14.45 15.89 7.45
C LEU A 230 15.01 16.94 8.41
N GLU A 231 15.82 17.90 7.95
CA GLU A 231 16.31 19.00 8.81
C GLU A 231 15.20 20.02 9.11
N GLU A 232 14.37 20.32 8.11
CA GLU A 232 13.25 21.27 8.22
C GLU A 232 11.94 20.59 8.67
N SER A 233 11.93 19.26 8.70
CA SER A 233 10.77 18.44 9.02
C SER A 233 10.45 18.42 10.51
N ARG A 234 9.22 18.04 10.84
CA ARG A 234 8.76 17.78 12.21
C ARG A 234 9.77 16.92 12.99
N PRO A 235 10.29 17.38 14.15
CA PRO A 235 11.40 16.71 14.84
C PRO A 235 11.17 15.23 15.17
N ALA A 236 9.97 14.88 15.65
CA ALA A 236 9.63 13.50 16.01
C ALA A 236 9.66 12.55 14.79
N LEU A 237 9.16 13.01 13.64
CA LEU A 237 9.19 12.25 12.40
C LEU A 237 10.61 12.13 11.87
N ALA A 238 11.35 13.23 11.86
CA ALA A 238 12.72 13.31 11.40
C ALA A 238 13.66 12.39 12.20
N GLU A 239 13.53 12.37 13.53
CA GLU A 239 14.27 11.46 14.40
C GLU A 239 13.96 10.00 14.10
N LEU A 240 12.67 9.67 14.02
CA LEU A 240 12.19 8.30 13.76
C LEU A 240 12.70 7.76 12.41
N LEU A 241 12.60 8.55 11.34
CA LEU A 241 13.05 8.18 10.01
C LEU A 241 14.58 8.07 9.90
N ARG A 242 15.34 9.00 10.49
CA ARG A 242 16.82 8.89 10.55
C ARG A 242 17.26 7.66 11.34
N TRP A 243 16.57 7.33 12.42
CA TRP A 243 16.81 6.10 13.17
C TRP A 243 16.53 4.87 12.30
N ARG A 244 15.41 4.84 11.59
CA ARG A 244 15.05 3.69 10.74
C ARG A 244 16.10 3.44 9.66
N TRP A 245 16.52 4.50 8.95
CA TRP A 245 17.61 4.42 7.95
C TRP A 245 18.83 3.68 8.50
N ARG A 246 19.27 4.06 9.70
CA ARG A 246 20.43 3.47 10.36
C ARG A 246 20.15 2.05 10.83
N SER A 247 18.97 1.79 11.38
CA SER A 247 18.59 0.50 11.97
C SER A 247 18.52 -0.64 10.96
N VAL A 248 18.12 -0.36 9.72
CA VAL A 248 18.09 -1.34 8.63
C VAL A 248 19.43 -1.45 7.89
N GLY A 249 20.46 -0.73 8.34
CA GLY A 249 21.77 -0.72 7.70
C GLY A 249 21.77 -0.09 6.30
N ALA A 250 20.87 0.86 6.02
CA ALA A 250 20.82 1.52 4.72
C ALA A 250 22.12 2.30 4.44
N GLY A 251 22.65 2.12 3.22
CA GLY A 251 23.92 2.69 2.78
C GLY A 251 23.84 4.17 2.40
N ALA A 252 24.58 4.55 1.36
CA ALA A 252 24.57 5.90 0.80
C ALA A 252 23.25 6.22 0.07
N ASP A 253 22.58 5.19 -0.44
CA ASP A 253 21.33 5.30 -1.17
C ASP A 253 20.41 4.14 -0.79
N TRP A 254 19.11 4.36 -0.90
CA TRP A 254 18.08 3.35 -0.71
C TRP A 254 17.07 3.37 -1.86
N VAL A 255 16.61 2.20 -2.29
CA VAL A 255 15.55 2.08 -3.29
C VAL A 255 14.22 2.18 -2.54
N MET A 256 13.35 3.07 -2.98
CA MET A 256 12.09 3.38 -2.28
C MET A 256 10.92 2.77 -3.07
N TRP A 257 10.77 1.44 -3.01
CA TRP A 257 9.77 0.73 -3.81
C TRP A 257 8.35 1.19 -3.45
N ASP A 258 8.05 1.31 -2.17
CA ASP A 258 6.73 1.73 -1.70
C ASP A 258 6.41 3.19 -2.01
N VAL A 259 7.42 4.06 -1.99
CA VAL A 259 7.27 5.46 -2.41
C VAL A 259 6.95 5.55 -3.90
N ALA A 260 7.43 4.62 -4.72
CA ALA A 260 7.07 4.57 -6.14
C ALA A 260 5.58 4.31 -6.33
N LEU A 261 5.01 3.36 -5.60
CA LEU A 261 3.56 3.11 -5.60
C LEU A 261 2.79 4.32 -5.07
N ALA A 262 3.20 4.86 -3.92
CA ALA A 262 2.58 6.03 -3.29
C ALA A 262 2.57 7.24 -4.24
N GLY A 263 3.69 7.54 -4.89
CA GLY A 263 3.80 8.65 -5.85
C GLY A 263 2.95 8.45 -7.10
N ALA A 264 2.89 7.22 -7.62
CA ALA A 264 2.05 6.89 -8.76
C ALA A 264 0.54 6.98 -8.46
N ILE A 265 0.12 6.85 -7.21
CA ILE A 265 -1.27 7.03 -6.77
C ILE A 265 -1.55 8.51 -6.48
N LYS A 266 -0.63 9.19 -5.77
CA LYS A 266 -0.74 10.62 -5.44
C LYS A 266 -0.77 11.49 -6.70
N GLN A 267 0.03 11.15 -7.71
CA GLN A 267 0.15 11.87 -8.99
C GLN A 267 0.03 10.88 -10.16
N PRO A 268 -1.21 10.48 -10.54
CA PRO A 268 -1.44 9.46 -11.56
C PRO A 268 -0.79 9.75 -12.92
N GLU A 269 -0.56 11.03 -13.26
CA GLU A 269 0.09 11.47 -14.50
C GLU A 269 1.61 11.26 -14.51
N TRP A 270 2.18 10.79 -13.40
CA TRP A 270 3.58 10.36 -13.32
C TRP A 270 3.73 8.86 -13.55
N ALA A 271 2.64 8.12 -13.73
CA ALA A 271 2.65 6.71 -14.04
C ALA A 271 1.93 6.40 -15.36
N VAL A 272 2.40 5.37 -16.05
CA VAL A 272 1.77 4.82 -17.25
C VAL A 272 1.13 3.50 -16.90
N TRP A 273 -0.18 3.51 -16.67
CA TRP A 273 -0.95 2.32 -16.35
C TRP A 273 -1.57 1.70 -17.60
N LYS A 274 -1.41 0.39 -17.79
CA LYS A 274 -2.05 -0.35 -18.89
C LYS A 274 -2.67 -1.65 -18.39
N LYS A 275 -3.75 -2.07 -19.04
CA LYS A 275 -4.35 -3.38 -18.77
C LYS A 275 -3.48 -4.50 -19.36
N ALA A 276 -3.03 -5.42 -18.52
CA ALA A 276 -2.32 -6.64 -18.91
C ALA A 276 -3.10 -7.87 -18.43
N ARG A 277 -2.93 -9.01 -19.11
CA ARG A 277 -3.51 -10.28 -18.62
C ARG A 277 -2.77 -10.70 -17.35
N VAL A 278 -3.49 -11.30 -16.42
CA VAL A 278 -2.89 -12.02 -15.30
C VAL A 278 -2.05 -13.21 -15.82
N PRO A 279 -1.14 -13.77 -15.01
CA PRO A 279 -0.43 -15.00 -15.33
C PRO A 279 -1.41 -16.11 -15.75
N PRO A 280 -1.07 -16.96 -16.75
CA PRO A 280 -1.99 -17.97 -17.27
C PRO A 280 -2.55 -18.93 -16.21
N GLU A 281 -1.78 -19.22 -15.17
CA GLU A 281 -2.19 -20.05 -14.04
C GLU A 281 -3.32 -19.43 -13.19
N ASN A 282 -3.53 -18.11 -13.24
CA ASN A 282 -4.61 -17.40 -12.55
C ASN A 282 -5.78 -17.04 -13.48
N GLY A 283 -5.82 -17.61 -14.70
CA GLY A 283 -6.89 -17.41 -15.64
C GLY A 283 -6.60 -16.37 -16.73
N ARG A 284 -7.64 -15.64 -17.17
CA ARG A 284 -7.59 -14.84 -18.41
C ARG A 284 -7.96 -13.37 -18.25
N ARG A 285 -8.32 -12.94 -17.04
CA ARG A 285 -8.76 -11.57 -16.80
C ARG A 285 -7.61 -10.57 -16.97
N LYS A 286 -7.95 -9.29 -17.05
CA LYS A 286 -6.98 -8.21 -17.14
C LYS A 286 -6.99 -7.35 -15.88
N VAL A 287 -5.80 -6.96 -15.46
CA VAL A 287 -5.54 -6.07 -14.32
C VAL A 287 -4.75 -4.86 -14.78
N TRP A 288 -4.79 -3.76 -14.03
CA TRP A 288 -3.95 -2.60 -14.32
C TRP A 288 -2.53 -2.85 -13.85
N VAL A 289 -1.55 -2.61 -14.72
CA VAL A 289 -0.13 -2.79 -14.42
C VAL A 289 0.61 -1.51 -14.75
N CYS A 290 1.44 -1.04 -13.82
CA CYS A 290 2.30 0.10 -14.05
C CYS A 290 3.43 -0.29 -15.00
N MET A 291 3.55 0.40 -16.13
CA MET A 291 4.55 0.12 -17.17
C MET A 291 5.78 1.01 -17.04
N ALA A 292 5.60 2.22 -16.53
CA ALA A 292 6.63 3.22 -16.35
C ALA A 292 6.17 4.26 -15.32
N ILE A 293 7.14 4.89 -14.68
CA ILE A 293 6.96 6.00 -13.76
C ILE A 293 7.89 7.15 -14.16
N LYS A 294 7.66 8.34 -13.59
CA LYS A 294 8.61 9.46 -13.59
C LYS A 294 9.37 9.45 -12.26
N GLU A 295 10.33 8.54 -12.13
CA GLU A 295 11.01 8.22 -10.88
C GLU A 295 11.66 9.43 -10.20
N GLU A 296 12.31 10.32 -10.95
CA GLU A 296 12.94 11.54 -10.43
C GLU A 296 11.92 12.52 -9.87
N ARG A 297 10.73 12.63 -10.49
CA ARG A 297 9.65 13.49 -10.00
C ARG A 297 9.05 12.94 -8.71
N ILE A 298 8.84 11.63 -8.65
CA ILE A 298 8.36 10.96 -7.44
C ILE A 298 9.37 11.16 -6.30
N ALA A 299 10.66 10.94 -6.53
CA ALA A 299 11.70 11.14 -5.52
C ALA A 299 11.78 12.60 -5.04
N ALA A 300 11.70 13.57 -5.96
CA ALA A 300 11.73 14.99 -5.64
C ALA A 300 10.49 15.42 -4.83
N ASP A 301 9.29 15.01 -5.23
CA ASP A 301 8.05 15.34 -4.51
C ASP A 301 7.99 14.69 -3.13
N PHE A 302 8.52 13.47 -3.02
CA PHE A 302 8.69 12.79 -1.75
C PHE A 302 9.59 13.58 -0.80
N LEU A 303 10.80 13.94 -1.23
CA LEU A 303 11.74 14.71 -0.41
C LEU A 303 11.17 16.09 -0.04
N PHE A 304 10.52 16.76 -1.00
CA PHE A 304 9.83 18.02 -0.74
C PHE A 304 8.73 17.84 0.31
N THR A 305 7.87 16.84 0.18
CA THR A 305 6.80 16.56 1.16
C THR A 305 7.38 16.31 2.55
N LEU A 306 8.50 15.60 2.65
CA LEU A 306 9.18 15.37 3.92
C LEU A 306 9.63 16.67 4.60
N SER A 307 10.18 17.64 3.85
CA SER A 307 10.60 18.93 4.41
C SER A 307 9.44 19.84 4.82
N GLN A 308 8.23 19.58 4.31
CA GLN A 308 7.05 20.39 4.60
C GLN A 308 6.30 19.98 5.89
N TRP A 309 6.66 18.86 6.52
CA TRP A 309 6.06 18.44 7.80
C TRP A 309 6.35 19.44 8.91
N ARG A 310 5.30 19.87 9.64
CA ARG A 310 5.40 20.80 10.77
C ARG A 310 5.03 20.17 12.11
#